data_AF-A0A2V6N1T1-F1
#
_entry.id   AF-A0A2V6N1T1-F1
#
_cell.length_a   1.000
_cell.length_b   1.000
_cell.length_c   1.000
_cell.angle_alpha   90.00
_cell.angle_beta   90.00
_cell.angle_gamma   90.00
#
_symmetry.space_group_name_H-M   'P 1'
#
loop_
_entity.id
_entity.type
_entity.pdbx_description
1 polymer ?
#
loop_
_entity_poly.entity_id
_entity_poly.type
_entity_poly.pdbx_seq_one_letter_code
_entity_poly.pdbx_strand_id
1 'polypeptide(L)'
;SILIARNDSLTARADANLKVSGPVMSATVKGNVALTNSHFLKDIDLIPIGLPGRPAPEPIEDRPDYSIKTPPLRDWKFDLAIKTKDPFSIRGNLATGNAIVDLHLGGTGSHPELKGIVKLQGVEATLPFSRLDVTNGFLHFDPSDSFNPKIDLQGRSVIRDYTVRVYVYGDSLAPQAIFTSEPPLPQEEIISLLATGATRQELTGNSNVLAGRAAMLLVQQLYRKIFKKGQPTQSNSVFDRLQVDLGTVDPRTGREQATARFKVNENWVLIGDLGVGGEFRGQVKYLIRFH
;
A
#
# COMPACT_ATOMS: atom_id res chain seq x y z
N SER A 1 13.68 27.26 9.96
CA SER A 1 12.58 26.35 9.60
C SER A 1 11.49 26.37 10.66
N ILE A 2 10.25 26.65 10.26
CA ILE A 2 9.04 26.60 11.11
C ILE A 2 8.30 25.28 10.80
N LEU A 3 7.60 24.71 11.79
CA LEU A 3 6.71 23.56 11.58
C LEU A 3 5.40 24.04 10.95
N ILE A 4 5.05 23.53 9.76
CA ILE A 4 3.85 23.96 9.01
C ILE A 4 2.72 22.94 9.12
N ALA A 5 3.05 21.64 9.10
CA ALA A 5 2.08 20.59 9.30
C ALA A 5 2.70 19.44 10.07
N ARG A 6 1.89 18.83 10.95
CA ARG A 6 2.24 17.60 11.65
C ARG A 6 1.00 16.73 11.81
N ASN A 7 1.07 15.50 11.36
CA ASN A 7 0.13 14.43 11.71
C ASN A 7 0.94 13.14 11.96
N ASP A 8 0.25 12.01 12.14
CA ASP A 8 0.90 10.73 12.46
C ASP A 8 1.85 10.23 11.36
N SER A 9 1.66 10.69 10.12
CA SER A 9 2.41 10.25 8.95
C SER A 9 3.24 11.35 8.27
N LEU A 10 3.10 12.61 8.67
CA LEU A 10 3.70 13.74 7.96
C LEU A 10 4.26 14.74 8.98
N THR A 11 5.51 15.11 8.81
CA THR A 11 6.09 16.31 9.41
C THR A 11 6.63 17.19 8.31
N ALA A 12 5.98 18.33 8.08
CA ALA A 12 6.41 19.31 7.10
C ALA A 12 6.96 20.55 7.81
N ARG A 13 8.20 20.91 7.48
CA ARG A 13 8.86 22.14 7.94
C ARG A 13 9.27 22.97 6.75
N ALA A 14 9.17 24.29 6.86
CA ALA A 14 9.62 25.17 5.79
C ALA A 14 10.13 26.51 6.33
N ASP A 15 10.93 27.18 5.50
CA ASP A 15 11.21 28.60 5.61
C ASP A 15 10.26 29.33 4.65
N ALA A 16 9.51 30.31 5.13
CA ALA A 16 8.52 31.02 4.33
C ALA A 16 8.80 32.53 4.33
N ASN A 17 8.83 33.12 3.14
CA ASN A 17 8.86 34.57 2.96
C ASN A 17 7.55 34.98 2.29
N LEU A 18 6.62 35.47 3.11
CA LEU A 18 5.24 35.72 2.72
C LEU A 18 4.89 37.20 2.88
N LYS A 19 4.19 37.75 1.90
CA LYS A 19 3.57 39.07 1.93
C LYS A 19 2.06 38.91 1.94
N VAL A 20 1.42 39.41 2.99
CA VAL A 20 -0.03 39.48 3.11
C VAL A 20 -0.47 40.90 2.76
N SER A 21 -1.48 41.04 1.91
CA SER A 21 -2.00 42.34 1.48
C SER A 21 -3.51 42.32 1.28
N GLY A 22 -4.15 43.47 1.48
CA GLY A 22 -5.60 43.63 1.36
C GLY A 22 -6.36 43.51 2.69
N PRO A 23 -7.70 43.56 2.65
CA PRO A 23 -8.54 43.47 3.84
C PRO A 23 -8.43 42.10 4.53
N VAL A 24 -8.50 42.04 5.86
CA VAL A 24 -8.36 40.79 6.62
C VAL A 24 -9.37 39.73 6.20
N MET A 25 -10.57 40.10 5.73
CA MET A 25 -11.60 39.15 5.29
C MET A 25 -11.35 38.55 3.89
N SER A 26 -10.44 39.11 3.09
CA SER A 26 -10.21 38.71 1.69
C SER A 26 -8.76 38.91 1.25
N ALA A 27 -7.83 38.73 2.19
CA ALA A 27 -6.43 39.04 1.99
C ALA A 27 -5.81 38.13 0.92
N THR A 28 -4.77 38.64 0.27
CA THR A 28 -3.96 37.87 -0.68
C THR A 28 -2.60 37.61 -0.05
N VAL A 29 -2.20 36.33 -0.01
CA VAL A 29 -0.90 35.86 0.46
C VAL A 29 -0.05 35.49 -0.74
N LYS A 30 1.09 36.17 -0.88
CA LYS A 30 2.08 35.93 -1.94
C LYS A 30 3.43 35.59 -1.35
N GLY A 31 4.17 34.68 -1.98
CA GLY A 31 5.55 34.45 -1.54
C GLY A 31 6.14 33.12 -1.92
N ASN A 32 7.24 32.80 -1.24
CA ASN A 32 7.99 31.56 -1.43
C ASN A 32 8.00 30.75 -0.15
N VAL A 33 7.82 29.44 -0.29
CA VAL A 33 7.89 28.45 0.78
C VAL A 33 8.97 27.44 0.40
N ALA A 34 10.03 27.40 1.19
CA ALA A 34 11.16 26.50 1.01
C ALA A 34 11.07 25.33 2.00
N LEU A 35 10.65 24.15 1.54
CA LEU A 35 10.56 22.93 2.35
C LEU A 35 11.96 22.51 2.81
N THR A 36 12.08 22.25 4.11
CA THR A 36 13.33 21.86 4.78
C THR A 36 13.04 20.73 5.76
N ASN A 37 13.95 19.77 5.95
CA ASN A 37 13.86 18.72 6.97
C ASN A 37 12.46 18.08 7.12
N SER A 38 11.76 17.92 6.00
CA SER A 38 10.41 17.39 5.98
C SER A 38 10.45 15.90 5.71
N HIS A 39 9.58 15.15 6.38
CA HIS A 39 9.50 13.70 6.21
C HIS A 39 8.07 13.21 6.19
N PHE A 40 7.83 12.20 5.37
CA PHE A 40 6.58 11.45 5.31
C PHE A 40 6.89 10.02 5.74
N LEU A 41 6.19 9.56 6.77
CA LEU A 41 6.23 8.22 7.32
C LEU A 41 4.87 7.55 7.12
N LYS A 42 4.75 6.62 6.17
CA LYS A 42 3.51 5.85 6.01
C LYS A 42 3.81 4.36 5.99
N ASP A 43 3.40 3.70 7.06
CA ASP A 43 3.43 2.26 7.14
C ASP A 43 2.17 1.68 6.49
N ILE A 44 2.39 0.81 5.52
CA ILE A 44 1.33 0.11 4.81
C ILE A 44 1.26 -1.30 5.37
N ASP A 45 0.18 -1.62 6.08
CA ASP A 45 -0.11 -3.01 6.44
C ASP A 45 -0.43 -3.81 5.17
N LEU A 46 0.53 -4.63 4.73
CA LEU A 46 0.36 -5.54 3.59
C LEU A 46 -0.52 -6.75 3.95
N ILE A 47 -0.78 -6.96 5.24
CA ILE A 47 -1.33 -8.19 5.77
C ILE A 47 -2.50 -7.87 6.71
N PRO A 48 -3.75 -7.77 6.21
CA PRO A 48 -4.92 -7.92 7.04
C PRO A 48 -5.12 -9.43 7.23
N ILE A 49 -4.23 -10.11 7.96
CA ILE A 49 -4.67 -11.38 8.55
C ILE A 49 -5.69 -10.95 9.59
N GLY A 50 -6.94 -11.40 9.41
CA GLY A 50 -7.93 -11.46 10.48
C GLY A 50 -7.45 -12.42 11.56
N LEU A 51 -6.33 -12.10 12.21
CA LEU A 51 -5.94 -12.73 13.45
C LEU A 51 -7.03 -12.36 14.44
N PRO A 52 -7.61 -13.32 15.17
CA PRO A 52 -8.62 -13.01 16.17
C PRO A 52 -8.07 -11.94 17.13
N GLY A 53 -8.71 -10.77 17.16
CA GLY A 53 -8.31 -9.62 17.99
C GLY A 53 -7.68 -8.43 17.27
N ARG A 54 -7.40 -8.49 15.95
CA ARG A 54 -7.03 -7.27 15.19
C ARG A 54 -8.29 -6.53 14.70
N PRO A 55 -8.36 -5.19 14.87
CA PRO A 55 -9.41 -4.37 14.27
C PRO A 55 -9.48 -4.62 12.76
N ALA A 56 -10.69 -4.61 12.19
CA ALA A 56 -10.85 -4.62 10.74
C ALA A 56 -10.06 -3.45 10.13
N PRO A 57 -9.45 -3.62 8.93
CA PRO A 57 -8.78 -2.53 8.24
C PRO A 57 -9.73 -1.34 8.14
N GLU A 58 -9.29 -0.17 8.60
CA GLU A 58 -10.08 1.03 8.51
C GLU A 58 -10.51 1.25 7.05
N PRO A 59 -11.76 1.69 6.81
CA PRO A 59 -12.22 2.04 5.48
C PRO A 59 -11.18 2.96 4.82
N ILE A 60 -10.88 2.71 3.55
CA ILE A 60 -10.00 3.56 2.75
C ILE A 60 -10.52 5.00 2.90
N GLU A 61 -9.72 5.86 3.54
CA GLU A 61 -10.09 7.25 3.84
C GLU A 61 -10.70 7.90 2.60
N ASP A 62 -11.87 8.53 2.80
CA ASP A 62 -12.43 9.47 1.84
C ASP A 62 -11.35 10.46 1.40
N ARG A 63 -11.45 10.92 0.15
CA ARG A 63 -10.50 11.89 -0.42
C ARG A 63 -10.25 13.01 0.60
N PRO A 64 -8.99 13.23 1.04
CA PRO A 64 -8.71 14.24 2.03
C PRO A 64 -9.15 15.61 1.53
N ASP A 65 -10.04 16.26 2.29
CA ASP A 65 -10.49 17.61 2.01
C ASP A 65 -9.50 18.61 2.60
N TYR A 66 -8.70 19.22 1.72
CA TYR A 66 -7.71 20.23 2.10
C TYR A 66 -8.26 21.66 2.10
N SER A 67 -9.57 21.84 1.94
CA SER A 67 -10.17 23.18 1.99
C SER A 67 -10.32 23.70 3.42
N ILE A 68 -9.96 24.96 3.61
CA ILE A 68 -10.16 25.70 4.85
C ILE A 68 -11.61 26.15 4.91
N LYS A 69 -12.36 25.70 5.92
CA LYS A 69 -13.80 26.01 6.06
C LYS A 69 -14.08 27.31 6.81
N THR A 70 -13.13 27.80 7.59
CA THR A 70 -13.37 28.89 8.55
C THR A 70 -12.79 30.22 8.04
N PRO A 71 -13.60 31.30 8.00
CA PRO A 71 -13.08 32.65 7.79
C PRO A 71 -12.10 33.09 8.90
N PRO A 72 -11.17 34.01 8.62
CA PRO A 72 -11.00 34.67 7.33
C PRO A 72 -10.20 33.87 6.30
N LEU A 73 -9.43 32.86 6.74
CA LEU A 73 -8.51 32.09 5.90
C LEU A 73 -9.19 31.37 4.74
N ARG A 74 -10.44 30.94 4.91
CA ARG A 74 -11.29 30.38 3.85
C ARG A 74 -11.31 31.27 2.59
N ASP A 75 -11.43 32.58 2.79
CA ASP A 75 -11.69 33.56 1.72
C ASP A 75 -10.40 34.24 1.24
N TRP A 76 -9.25 33.86 1.81
CA TRP A 76 -7.94 34.36 1.40
C TRP A 76 -7.53 33.76 0.06
N LYS A 77 -6.83 34.54 -0.75
CA LYS A 77 -6.22 34.11 -2.01
C LYS A 77 -4.76 33.75 -1.81
N PHE A 78 -4.34 32.64 -2.39
CA PHE A 78 -2.96 32.16 -2.30
C PHE A 78 -2.28 32.26 -3.66
N ASP A 79 -1.00 32.65 -3.65
CA ASP A 79 -0.11 32.66 -4.80
C ASP A 79 1.31 32.40 -4.26
N LEU A 80 1.54 31.14 -3.94
CA LEU A 80 2.74 30.67 -3.25
C LEU A 80 3.54 29.71 -4.12
N ALA A 81 4.83 29.99 -4.30
CA ALA A 81 5.75 29.02 -4.86
C ALA A 81 6.31 28.13 -3.74
N ILE A 82 6.12 26.81 -3.86
CA ILE A 82 6.56 25.80 -2.90
C ILE A 82 7.68 25.00 -3.54
N LYS A 83 8.89 25.13 -2.98
CA LYS A 83 10.07 24.44 -3.48
C LYS A 83 10.80 23.71 -2.38
N THR A 84 11.46 22.63 -2.73
CA THR A 84 12.35 21.93 -1.79
C THR A 84 13.70 22.64 -1.71
N LYS A 85 14.14 22.98 -0.49
CA LYS A 85 15.52 23.39 -0.20
C LYS A 85 16.38 22.18 0.18
N ASP A 86 15.84 21.31 1.04
CA ASP A 86 16.45 20.01 1.40
C ASP A 86 15.49 18.89 1.00
N PRO A 87 15.95 17.82 0.32
CA PRO A 87 15.08 16.74 -0.17
C PRO A 87 14.06 16.28 0.87
N PHE A 88 12.81 16.19 0.45
CA PHE A 88 11.73 15.73 1.31
C PHE A 88 11.89 14.21 1.50
N SER A 89 12.13 13.75 2.73
CA SER A 89 12.43 12.34 2.99
C SER A 89 11.15 11.51 3.01
N ILE A 90 11.13 10.45 2.21
CA ILE A 90 10.08 9.43 2.21
C ILE A 90 10.61 8.26 3.02
N ARG A 91 9.85 7.86 4.04
CA ARG A 91 10.13 6.70 4.88
C ARG A 91 8.85 5.90 5.06
N GLY A 92 8.97 4.60 5.13
CA GLY A 92 7.86 3.71 5.38
C GLY A 92 8.35 2.28 5.30
N ASN A 93 7.59 1.36 5.86
CA ASN A 93 7.91 -0.06 5.82
C ASN A 93 8.06 -0.63 4.41
N LEU A 94 7.43 -0.03 3.38
CA LEU A 94 7.49 -0.51 1.99
C LEU A 94 8.31 0.36 1.05
N ALA A 95 8.62 1.59 1.40
CA ALA A 95 9.32 2.50 0.50
C ALA A 95 10.15 3.51 1.28
N THR A 96 11.37 3.72 0.80
CA THR A 96 12.26 4.78 1.30
C THR A 96 12.80 5.58 0.12
N GLY A 97 13.11 6.85 0.33
CA GLY A 97 13.73 7.68 -0.70
C GLY A 97 13.52 9.16 -0.45
N ASN A 98 13.60 9.95 -1.52
CA ASN A 98 13.47 11.39 -1.44
C ASN A 98 12.54 11.96 -2.52
N ALA A 99 11.96 13.12 -2.25
CA ALA A 99 11.16 13.89 -3.18
C ALA A 99 11.70 15.33 -3.31
N ILE A 100 11.83 15.78 -4.56
CA ILE A 100 12.08 17.18 -4.91
C ILE A 100 10.76 17.78 -5.38
N VAL A 101 10.32 18.84 -4.72
CA VAL A 101 9.04 19.50 -4.94
C VAL A 101 9.28 20.81 -5.69
N ASP A 102 8.55 21.02 -6.77
CA ASP A 102 8.37 22.33 -7.42
C ASP A 102 6.88 22.51 -7.73
N LEU A 103 6.18 23.15 -6.80
CA LEU A 103 4.72 23.32 -6.84
C LEU A 103 4.36 24.80 -6.69
N HIS A 104 3.17 25.15 -7.17
CA HIS A 104 2.54 26.44 -6.97
C HIS A 104 1.16 26.22 -6.34
N LEU A 105 0.92 26.87 -5.20
CA LEU A 105 -0.37 26.90 -4.53
C LEU A 105 -1.07 28.22 -4.88
N GLY A 106 -2.16 28.07 -5.63
CA GLY A 106 -3.10 29.10 -6.05
C GLY A 106 -4.45 28.98 -5.35
N GLY A 107 -5.45 29.65 -5.94
CA GLY A 107 -6.83 29.55 -5.51
C GLY A 107 -7.13 30.27 -4.20
N THR A 108 -8.10 29.76 -3.46
CA THR A 108 -8.56 30.31 -2.17
C THR A 108 -8.47 29.27 -1.06
N GLY A 109 -8.68 29.67 0.19
CA GLY A 109 -8.72 28.71 1.30
C GLY A 109 -9.82 27.67 1.11
N SER A 110 -10.99 28.05 0.60
CA SER A 110 -12.09 27.13 0.29
C SER A 110 -11.86 26.27 -0.95
N HIS A 111 -11.00 26.71 -1.86
CA HIS A 111 -10.66 26.02 -3.10
C HIS A 111 -9.17 26.18 -3.41
N PRO A 112 -8.29 25.45 -2.70
CA PRO A 112 -6.86 25.52 -2.94
C PRO A 112 -6.52 24.80 -4.24
N GLU A 113 -5.74 25.46 -5.09
CA GLU A 113 -5.32 24.93 -6.38
C GLU A 113 -3.83 24.63 -6.36
N LEU A 114 -3.44 23.37 -6.53
CA LEU A 114 -2.05 22.94 -6.50
C LEU A 114 -1.64 22.48 -7.90
N LYS A 115 -0.52 23.02 -8.39
CA LYS A 115 0.02 22.66 -9.70
C LYS A 115 1.53 22.54 -9.68
N GLY A 116 2.07 21.74 -10.60
CA GLY A 116 3.52 21.58 -10.75
C GLY A 116 3.92 20.11 -10.69
N ILE A 117 5.16 19.85 -10.29
CA ILE A 117 5.77 18.53 -10.38
C ILE A 117 6.48 18.20 -9.07
N VAL A 118 6.34 16.94 -8.64
CA VAL A 118 7.21 16.33 -7.64
C VAL A 118 8.02 15.24 -8.30
N LYS A 119 9.35 15.33 -8.20
CA LYS A 119 10.28 14.31 -8.69
C LYS A 119 10.71 13.41 -7.54
N LEU A 120 10.56 12.11 -7.73
CA LEU A 120 11.05 11.08 -6.82
C LEU A 120 12.51 10.74 -7.16
N GLN A 121 13.37 10.63 -6.14
CA GLN A 121 14.79 10.36 -6.28
C GLN A 121 15.27 9.33 -5.27
N GLY A 122 16.05 8.36 -5.74
CA GLY A 122 16.59 7.28 -4.90
C GLY A 122 15.49 6.56 -4.14
N VAL A 123 14.31 6.40 -4.77
CA VAL A 123 13.21 5.67 -4.14
C VAL A 123 13.42 4.19 -4.36
N GLU A 124 13.42 3.46 -3.25
CA GLU A 124 13.50 2.02 -3.22
C GLU A 124 12.26 1.49 -2.51
N ALA A 125 11.51 0.63 -3.20
CA ALA A 125 10.40 -0.10 -2.61
C ALA A 125 10.86 -1.48 -2.15
N THR A 126 10.69 -1.75 -0.86
CA THR A 126 10.99 -3.04 -0.23
C THR A 126 9.72 -3.87 -0.15
N LEU A 127 9.68 -4.97 -0.91
CA LEU A 127 8.66 -6.01 -0.81
C LEU A 127 9.22 -7.18 0.01
N PRO A 128 8.37 -8.10 0.52
CA PRO A 128 8.82 -9.19 1.38
C PRO A 128 9.96 -10.06 0.80
N PHE A 129 10.02 -10.23 -0.53
CA PHE A 129 11.02 -11.07 -1.19
C PHE A 129 11.70 -10.38 -2.39
N SER A 130 11.44 -9.09 -2.60
CA SER A 130 12.04 -8.36 -3.72
C SER A 130 12.25 -6.89 -3.38
N ARG A 131 13.15 -6.26 -4.13
CA ARG A 131 13.46 -4.84 -4.04
C ARG A 131 13.23 -4.22 -5.39
N LEU A 132 12.50 -3.12 -5.42
CA LEU A 132 12.20 -2.39 -6.64
C LEU A 132 12.82 -1.01 -6.55
N ASP A 133 13.79 -0.76 -7.42
CA ASP A 133 14.45 0.53 -7.57
C ASP A 133 13.65 1.40 -8.52
N VAL A 134 13.21 2.56 -8.06
CA VAL A 134 12.54 3.55 -8.91
C VAL A 134 13.59 4.28 -9.73
N THR A 135 13.63 4.00 -11.02
CA THR A 135 14.59 4.62 -11.96
C THR A 135 14.12 5.99 -12.44
N ASN A 136 12.81 6.18 -12.57
CA ASN A 136 12.20 7.46 -12.93
C ASN A 136 10.88 7.61 -12.18
N GLY A 137 10.60 8.77 -11.59
CA GLY A 137 9.36 8.95 -10.82
C GLY A 137 8.95 10.41 -10.76
N PHE A 138 7.75 10.68 -11.26
CA PHE A 138 7.12 12.00 -11.27
C PHE A 138 5.68 11.92 -10.79
N LEU A 139 5.27 12.96 -10.06
CA LEU A 139 3.88 13.24 -9.76
C LEU A 139 3.54 14.59 -10.38
N HIS A 140 2.53 14.61 -11.25
CA HIS A 140 2.08 15.80 -11.94
C HIS A 140 0.79 16.31 -11.30
N PHE A 141 0.85 17.52 -10.77
CA PHE A 141 -0.27 18.19 -10.12
C PHE A 141 -0.92 19.15 -11.12
N ASP A 142 -2.24 18.99 -11.28
CA ASP A 142 -3.06 19.82 -12.16
C ASP A 142 -4.13 20.55 -11.33
N PRO A 143 -4.37 21.85 -11.55
CA PRO A 143 -5.39 22.62 -10.81
C PRO A 143 -6.78 21.98 -10.82
N SER A 144 -7.17 21.33 -11.92
CA SER A 144 -8.49 20.70 -12.07
C SER A 144 -8.74 19.54 -11.11
N ASP A 145 -7.67 18.87 -10.67
CA ASP A 145 -7.73 17.80 -9.67
C ASP A 145 -6.51 17.86 -8.73
N SER A 146 -6.33 19.03 -8.11
CA SER A 146 -5.11 19.46 -7.38
C SER A 146 -4.56 18.50 -6.33
N PHE A 147 -5.38 17.60 -5.79
CA PHE A 147 -4.99 16.66 -4.73
C PHE A 147 -5.07 15.21 -5.16
N ASN A 148 -5.09 14.98 -6.47
CA ASN A 148 -5.05 13.66 -7.08
C ASN A 148 -4.07 13.69 -8.26
N PRO A 149 -2.76 13.84 -7.99
CA PRO A 149 -1.78 13.99 -9.05
C PRO A 149 -1.70 12.75 -9.95
N LYS A 150 -1.32 12.97 -11.21
CA LYS A 150 -0.98 11.90 -12.14
C LYS A 150 0.39 11.35 -11.81
N ILE A 151 0.45 10.05 -11.64
CA ILE A 151 1.67 9.28 -11.41
C ILE A 151 2.30 8.95 -12.77
N ASP A 152 3.61 9.08 -12.87
CA ASP A 152 4.46 8.49 -13.91
C ASP A 152 5.70 7.93 -13.19
N LEU A 153 5.72 6.62 -12.97
CA LEU A 153 6.76 5.97 -12.19
C LEU A 153 7.23 4.71 -12.91
N GLN A 154 8.54 4.62 -13.12
CA GLN A 154 9.22 3.46 -13.67
C GLN A 154 10.15 2.86 -12.62
N GLY A 155 9.99 1.57 -12.42
CA GLY A 155 10.78 0.78 -11.48
C GLY A 155 11.43 -0.42 -12.15
N ARG A 156 12.52 -0.88 -11.56
CA ARG A 156 13.24 -2.09 -11.96
C ARG A 156 13.54 -2.95 -10.74
N SER A 157 13.36 -4.25 -10.88
CA SER A 157 13.73 -5.24 -9.88
C SER A 157 14.49 -6.37 -10.57
N VAL A 158 15.51 -6.90 -9.92
CA VAL A 158 16.23 -8.10 -10.39
C VAL A 158 16.00 -9.19 -9.37
N ILE A 159 15.37 -10.28 -9.79
CA ILE A 159 14.97 -11.39 -8.94
C ILE A 159 15.50 -12.66 -9.57
N ARG A 160 16.56 -13.22 -9.00
CA ARG A 160 17.30 -14.34 -9.59
C ARG A 160 17.75 -13.98 -11.01
N ASP A 161 17.27 -14.72 -12.00
CA ASP A 161 17.62 -14.58 -13.41
C ASP A 161 16.61 -13.72 -14.19
N TYR A 162 15.63 -13.10 -13.50
CA TYR A 162 14.62 -12.25 -14.11
C TYR A 162 14.86 -10.77 -13.83
N THR A 163 14.82 -9.97 -14.89
CA THR A 163 14.69 -8.51 -14.77
C THR A 163 13.24 -8.12 -14.94
N VAL A 164 12.63 -7.64 -13.86
CA VAL A 164 11.25 -7.14 -13.84
C VAL A 164 11.26 -5.62 -13.97
N ARG A 165 10.42 -5.09 -14.86
CA ARG A 165 10.16 -3.65 -14.99
C ARG A 165 8.72 -3.38 -14.62
N VAL A 166 8.51 -2.27 -13.93
CA VAL A 166 7.19 -1.84 -13.47
C VAL A 166 6.97 -0.42 -13.97
N TYR A 167 5.81 -0.19 -14.54
CA TYR A 167 5.36 1.15 -14.92
C TYR A 167 4.04 1.44 -14.22
N VAL A 168 4.05 2.39 -13.29
CA VAL A 168 2.89 2.85 -12.55
C VAL A 168 2.46 4.20 -13.11
N TYR A 169 1.19 4.33 -13.48
CA TYR A 169 0.65 5.54 -14.08
C TYR A 169 -0.81 5.79 -13.71
N GLY A 170 -1.36 6.94 -14.12
CA GLY A 170 -2.75 7.33 -13.83
C GLY A 170 -2.87 8.13 -12.54
N ASP A 171 -4.09 8.37 -12.08
CA ASP A 171 -4.32 9.25 -10.94
C ASP A 171 -3.97 8.57 -9.61
N SER A 172 -3.44 9.32 -8.64
CA SER A 172 -3.02 8.77 -7.34
C SER A 172 -4.12 8.04 -6.55
N LEU A 173 -5.38 8.45 -6.74
CA LEU A 173 -6.54 7.79 -6.16
C LEU A 173 -6.88 6.47 -6.86
N ALA A 174 -6.55 6.31 -8.15
CA ALA A 174 -6.82 5.12 -8.96
C ALA A 174 -5.62 4.75 -9.85
N PRO A 175 -4.47 4.39 -9.27
CA PRO A 175 -3.27 4.09 -10.03
C PRO A 175 -3.43 2.80 -10.83
N GLN A 176 -2.77 2.75 -11.98
CA GLN A 176 -2.62 1.57 -12.82
C GLN A 176 -1.15 1.15 -12.84
N ALA A 177 -0.90 -0.15 -13.01
CA ALA A 177 0.45 -0.68 -13.03
C ALA A 177 0.62 -1.73 -14.14
N ILE A 178 1.68 -1.61 -14.93
CA ILE A 178 2.06 -2.59 -15.95
C ILE A 178 3.37 -3.23 -15.50
N PHE A 179 3.42 -4.55 -15.61
CA PHE A 179 4.57 -5.36 -15.21
C PHE A 179 5.09 -6.09 -16.44
N THR A 180 6.39 -6.00 -16.70
CA THR A 180 7.07 -6.76 -17.74
C THR A 180 8.29 -7.45 -17.15
N SER A 181 8.71 -8.54 -17.77
CA SER A 181 9.86 -9.32 -17.33
C SER A 181 10.72 -9.75 -18.50
N GLU A 182 11.99 -9.96 -18.22
CA GLU A 182 12.96 -10.54 -19.12
C GLU A 182 13.72 -11.64 -18.37
N PRO A 183 13.62 -12.93 -18.76
CA PRO A 183 12.78 -13.49 -19.84
C PRO A 183 11.27 -13.23 -19.70
N PRO A 184 10.48 -13.22 -20.79
CA PRO A 184 9.07 -12.84 -20.74
C PRO A 184 8.20 -13.86 -20.00
N LEU A 185 7.46 -13.37 -18.99
CA LEU A 185 6.48 -14.12 -18.21
C LEU A 185 5.07 -13.53 -18.33
N PRO A 186 4.01 -14.34 -18.12
CA PRO A 186 2.65 -13.87 -17.88
C PRO A 186 2.56 -12.92 -16.67
N GLN A 187 1.58 -12.01 -16.66
CA GLN A 187 1.49 -10.97 -15.63
C GLN A 187 1.33 -11.55 -14.21
N GLU A 188 0.54 -12.60 -14.05
CA GLU A 188 0.36 -13.31 -12.77
C GLU A 188 1.65 -13.97 -12.25
N GLU A 189 2.52 -14.41 -13.15
CA GLU A 189 3.83 -14.99 -12.82
C GLU A 189 4.79 -13.91 -12.33
N ILE A 190 4.79 -12.74 -12.98
CA ILE A 190 5.59 -11.58 -12.55
C ILE A 190 5.16 -11.10 -11.15
N ILE A 191 3.85 -11.04 -10.90
CA ILE A 191 3.32 -10.66 -9.58
C ILE A 191 3.71 -11.71 -8.54
N SER A 192 3.63 -13.01 -8.86
CA SER A 192 4.12 -14.09 -7.97
C SER A 192 5.60 -13.93 -7.65
N LEU A 193 6.42 -13.67 -8.66
CA LEU A 193 7.84 -13.50 -8.51
C LEU A 193 8.18 -12.31 -7.61
N LEU A 194 7.53 -11.16 -7.80
CA LEU A 194 7.70 -9.98 -6.93
C LEU A 194 7.25 -10.23 -5.49
N ALA A 195 6.14 -10.97 -5.32
CA ALA A 195 5.49 -11.19 -4.04
C ALA A 195 6.10 -12.32 -3.21
N THR A 196 6.78 -13.29 -3.84
CA THR A 196 7.20 -14.56 -3.22
C THR A 196 8.64 -14.95 -3.56
N GLY A 197 9.26 -14.27 -4.52
CA GLY A 197 10.57 -14.63 -5.05
C GLY A 197 10.56 -15.85 -5.97
N ALA A 198 9.39 -16.43 -6.29
CA ALA A 198 9.25 -17.61 -7.16
C ALA A 198 8.08 -17.48 -8.14
N THR A 199 8.18 -18.17 -9.28
CA THR A 199 7.07 -18.30 -10.23
C THR A 199 6.04 -19.30 -9.69
N ARG A 200 4.78 -19.19 -10.12
CA ARG A 200 3.72 -20.15 -9.79
C ARG A 200 4.06 -21.54 -10.30
N GLN A 201 4.65 -21.67 -11.49
CA GLN A 201 5.14 -22.96 -11.98
C GLN A 201 6.12 -23.61 -10.99
N GLU A 202 7.09 -22.88 -10.47
CA GLU A 202 8.01 -23.37 -9.44
C GLU A 202 7.30 -23.71 -8.12
N LEU A 203 6.36 -22.86 -7.69
CA LEU A 203 5.56 -23.07 -6.48
C LEU A 203 4.65 -24.30 -6.57
N THR A 204 4.18 -24.64 -7.78
CA THR A 204 3.35 -25.82 -8.04
C THR A 204 4.16 -27.07 -8.35
N GLY A 205 5.39 -26.93 -8.86
CA GLY A 205 6.31 -28.02 -9.16
C GLY A 205 7.10 -28.51 -7.95
N ASN A 206 7.31 -27.68 -6.94
CA ASN A 206 7.83 -28.10 -5.64
C ASN A 206 6.68 -28.69 -4.79
N SER A 207 6.81 -29.97 -4.42
CA SER A 207 5.80 -30.80 -3.74
C SER A 207 5.37 -30.35 -2.33
N ASN A 208 5.79 -29.17 -1.85
CA ASN A 208 5.29 -28.56 -0.63
C ASN A 208 4.02 -27.74 -0.90
N VAL A 209 2.92 -28.47 -1.13
CA VAL A 209 1.56 -27.98 -1.46
C VAL A 209 0.99 -26.96 -0.44
N LEU A 210 1.57 -26.86 0.76
CA LEU A 210 1.20 -25.89 1.80
C LEU A 210 1.77 -24.48 1.57
N ALA A 211 3.02 -24.36 1.13
CA ALA A 211 3.69 -23.06 0.92
C ALA A 211 3.15 -22.36 -0.35
N GLY A 212 2.88 -23.13 -1.41
CA GLY A 212 2.31 -22.60 -2.66
C GLY A 212 0.93 -21.97 -2.46
N ARG A 213 0.12 -22.45 -1.51
CA ARG A 213 -1.19 -21.88 -1.18
C ARG A 213 -1.07 -20.56 -0.42
N ALA A 214 -0.16 -20.45 0.54
CA ALA A 214 0.09 -19.19 1.27
C ALA A 214 0.69 -18.10 0.37
N ALA A 215 1.63 -18.48 -0.49
CA ALA A 215 2.19 -17.63 -1.53
C ALA A 215 1.10 -17.10 -2.48
N MET A 216 0.17 -17.97 -2.91
CA MET A 216 -0.93 -17.57 -3.79
C MET A 216 -1.94 -16.63 -3.10
N LEU A 217 -2.15 -16.75 -1.80
CA LEU A 217 -2.97 -15.81 -1.02
C LEU A 217 -2.32 -14.41 -0.94
N LEU A 218 -1.00 -14.34 -0.74
CA LEU A 218 -0.27 -13.07 -0.76
C LEU A 218 -0.35 -12.39 -2.14
N VAL A 219 -0.15 -13.16 -3.21
CA VAL A 219 -0.30 -12.68 -4.61
C VAL A 219 -1.70 -12.12 -4.86
N GLN A 220 -2.74 -12.84 -4.43
CA GLN A 220 -4.11 -12.40 -4.61
C GLN A 220 -4.42 -11.12 -3.82
N GLN A 221 -3.85 -10.96 -2.63
CA GLN A 221 -4.02 -9.76 -1.80
C GLN A 221 -3.28 -8.55 -2.39
N LEU A 222 -2.04 -8.73 -2.82
CA LEU A 222 -1.27 -7.69 -3.54
C LEU A 222 -1.97 -7.26 -4.83
N TYR A 223 -2.46 -8.21 -5.62
CA TYR A 223 -3.23 -7.90 -6.83
C TYR A 223 -4.50 -7.09 -6.53
N ARG A 224 -5.30 -7.50 -5.53
CA ARG A 224 -6.51 -6.74 -5.16
C ARG A 224 -6.20 -5.34 -4.65
N LYS A 225 -5.13 -5.17 -3.85
CA LYS A 225 -4.73 -3.87 -3.29
C LYS A 225 -4.20 -2.91 -4.35
N ILE A 226 -3.45 -3.41 -5.34
CA ILE A 226 -2.83 -2.60 -6.38
C ILE A 226 -3.80 -2.30 -7.52
N PHE A 227 -4.69 -3.24 -7.88
CA PHE A 227 -5.50 -3.16 -9.11
C PHE A 227 -7.01 -3.03 -8.92
N LYS A 228 -7.55 -3.28 -7.72
CA LYS A 228 -8.99 -3.23 -7.44
C LYS A 228 -9.30 -2.34 -6.22
N LYS A 229 -8.82 -1.10 -6.26
CA LYS A 229 -9.32 -0.04 -5.37
C LYS A 229 -10.80 0.22 -5.69
N GLY A 230 -11.70 0.02 -4.73
CA GLY A 230 -13.09 0.52 -4.80
C GLY A 230 -14.24 -0.49 -4.77
N GLN A 231 -14.01 -1.78 -4.50
CA GLN A 231 -15.13 -2.69 -4.16
C GLN A 231 -15.14 -2.95 -2.65
N PRO A 232 -16.25 -2.66 -1.94
CA PRO A 232 -16.37 -3.02 -0.53
C PRO A 232 -16.17 -4.53 -0.40
N THR A 233 -15.40 -4.90 0.62
CA THR A 233 -15.21 -6.29 1.00
C THR A 233 -16.56 -6.87 1.40
N GLN A 234 -17.28 -7.49 0.46
CA GLN A 234 -18.13 -8.59 0.87
C GLN A 234 -17.17 -9.63 1.42
N SER A 235 -17.12 -9.73 2.74
CA SER A 235 -16.48 -10.81 3.47
C SER A 235 -17.02 -12.11 2.89
N ASN A 236 -16.26 -12.75 2.01
CA ASN A 236 -16.56 -14.11 1.60
C ASN A 236 -16.40 -14.97 2.85
N SER A 237 -17.53 -15.30 3.50
CA SER A 237 -17.63 -16.03 4.78
C SER A 237 -17.01 -17.43 4.76
N VAL A 238 -16.45 -17.86 3.63
CA VAL A 238 -15.72 -19.11 3.43
C VAL A 238 -14.32 -19.04 4.08
N PHE A 239 -13.71 -17.86 4.17
CA PHE A 239 -12.35 -17.71 4.69
C PHE A 239 -12.27 -17.64 6.23
N ASP A 240 -13.29 -17.11 6.92
CA ASP A 240 -13.39 -17.16 8.39
C ASP A 240 -13.60 -18.59 8.93
N ARG A 241 -14.02 -19.51 8.05
CA ARG A 241 -14.30 -20.90 8.40
C ARG A 241 -13.05 -21.78 8.36
N LEU A 242 -11.95 -21.32 7.74
CA LEU A 242 -10.73 -22.10 7.58
C LEU A 242 -9.68 -21.67 8.61
N GLN A 243 -9.38 -22.54 9.59
CA GLN A 243 -8.31 -22.38 10.56
C GLN A 243 -7.16 -23.34 10.22
N VAL A 244 -5.92 -22.86 10.27
CA VAL A 244 -4.73 -23.68 10.01
C VAL A 244 -3.80 -23.56 11.21
N ASP A 245 -3.57 -24.68 11.88
CA ASP A 245 -2.58 -24.80 12.96
C ASP A 245 -1.32 -25.47 12.41
N LEU A 246 -0.18 -24.80 12.56
CA LEU A 246 1.13 -25.28 12.14
C LEU A 246 1.93 -25.72 13.37
N GLY A 247 2.57 -26.88 13.31
CA GLY A 247 3.45 -27.37 14.39
C GLY A 247 2.71 -28.07 15.52
N THR A 248 1.50 -28.59 15.28
CA THR A 248 0.87 -29.48 16.24
C THR A 248 1.60 -30.82 16.22
N VAL A 249 2.02 -31.29 17.39
CA VAL A 249 2.59 -32.63 17.52
C VAL A 249 1.42 -33.59 17.64
N ASP A 250 1.33 -34.58 16.75
CA ASP A 250 0.33 -35.64 16.87
C ASP A 250 0.56 -36.37 18.21
N PRO A 251 -0.40 -36.33 19.16
CA PRO A 251 -0.22 -36.92 20.49
C PRO A 251 -0.11 -38.46 20.46
N ARG A 252 -0.43 -39.12 19.34
CA ARG A 252 -0.30 -40.58 19.18
C ARG A 252 1.01 -41.00 18.51
N THR A 253 1.51 -40.19 17.58
CA THR A 253 2.70 -40.54 16.77
C THR A 253 3.94 -39.72 17.13
N GLY A 254 3.79 -38.64 17.90
CA GLY A 254 4.89 -37.75 18.30
C GLY A 254 5.49 -36.95 17.15
N ARG A 255 4.88 -36.97 15.97
CA ARG A 255 5.37 -36.30 14.76
C ARG A 255 4.67 -34.97 14.57
N GLU A 256 5.40 -34.00 14.04
CA GLU A 256 4.81 -32.72 13.62
C GLU A 256 3.79 -32.96 12.50
N GLN A 257 2.66 -32.27 12.58
CA GLN A 257 1.64 -32.28 11.55
C GLN A 257 1.08 -30.87 11.36
N ALA A 258 0.50 -30.64 10.19
CA ALA A 258 -0.29 -29.46 9.90
C ALA A 258 -1.77 -29.85 9.92
N THR A 259 -2.56 -29.16 10.74
CA THR A 259 -4.01 -29.40 10.85
C THR A 259 -4.77 -28.23 10.23
N ALA A 260 -5.60 -28.52 9.24
CA ALA A 260 -6.56 -27.59 8.67
C ALA A 260 -7.98 -27.93 9.18
N ARG A 261 -8.70 -26.96 9.73
CA ARG A 261 -10.11 -27.11 10.13
C ARG A 261 -10.98 -26.19 9.29
N PHE A 262 -12.03 -26.75 8.70
CA PHE A 262 -13.01 -26.01 7.92
C PHE A 262 -14.41 -26.17 8.54
N LYS A 263 -14.93 -25.10 9.12
CA LYS A 263 -16.27 -25.07 9.73
C LYS A 263 -17.34 -24.90 8.65
N VAL A 264 -18.04 -25.97 8.28
CA VAL A 264 -19.09 -25.93 7.26
C VAL A 264 -20.31 -25.14 7.77
N ASN A 265 -20.73 -25.41 9.00
CA ASN A 265 -21.76 -24.67 9.73
C ASN A 265 -21.55 -24.84 11.25
N GLU A 266 -22.51 -24.46 12.11
CA GLU A 266 -22.36 -24.60 13.56
C GLU A 266 -22.19 -26.04 14.06
N ASN A 267 -22.66 -27.01 13.28
CA ASN A 267 -22.68 -28.41 13.67
C ASN A 267 -21.63 -29.24 12.94
N TRP A 268 -21.21 -28.86 11.73
CA TRP A 268 -20.31 -29.63 10.89
C TRP A 268 -18.95 -28.96 10.75
N VAL A 269 -17.89 -29.72 11.06
CA VAL A 269 -16.49 -29.29 10.91
C VAL A 269 -15.72 -30.37 10.15
N LEU A 270 -15.07 -29.99 9.05
CA LEU A 270 -14.11 -30.82 8.33
C LEU A 270 -12.72 -30.57 8.91
N ILE A 271 -11.93 -31.62 9.07
CA ILE A 271 -10.55 -31.54 9.55
C ILE A 271 -9.67 -32.32 8.58
N GLY A 272 -8.57 -31.71 8.14
CA GLY A 272 -7.55 -32.36 7.35
C GLY A 272 -6.22 -32.26 8.08
N ASP A 273 -5.63 -33.42 8.39
CA ASP A 273 -4.30 -33.51 8.98
C ASP A 273 -3.30 -33.96 7.90
N LEU A 274 -2.14 -33.31 7.87
CA LEU A 274 -1.04 -33.58 6.95
C LEU A 274 0.25 -33.82 7.76
N GLY A 275 0.78 -35.05 7.72
CA GLY A 275 2.04 -35.40 8.38
C GLY A 275 3.26 -35.11 7.51
N VAL A 276 4.43 -34.91 8.13
CA VAL A 276 5.73 -34.67 7.41
C VAL A 276 6.09 -35.80 6.43
N GLY A 277 5.56 -37.01 6.63
CA GLY A 277 5.75 -38.16 5.74
C GLY A 277 4.82 -38.23 4.53
N GLY A 278 4.00 -37.19 4.27
CA GLY A 278 3.03 -37.18 3.16
C GLY A 278 1.73 -37.94 3.44
N GLU A 279 1.54 -38.43 4.66
CA GLU A 279 0.29 -39.05 5.09
C GLU A 279 -0.80 -37.98 5.23
N PHE A 280 -1.94 -38.22 4.57
CA PHE A 280 -3.12 -37.35 4.63
C PHE A 280 -4.26 -38.06 5.34
N ARG A 281 -4.90 -37.35 6.28
CA ARG A 281 -6.08 -37.85 6.98
C ARG A 281 -7.19 -36.82 6.97
N GLY A 282 -8.34 -37.20 6.42
CA GLY A 282 -9.58 -36.44 6.52
C GLY A 282 -10.44 -36.93 7.69
N GLN A 283 -11.02 -36.00 8.45
CA GLN A 283 -12.02 -36.28 9.47
C GLN A 283 -13.21 -35.33 9.30
N VAL A 284 -14.39 -35.81 9.66
CA VAL A 284 -15.61 -35.00 9.74
C VAL A 284 -16.12 -35.10 11.18
N LYS A 285 -16.29 -33.94 11.83
CA LYS A 285 -16.84 -33.85 13.18
C LYS A 285 -18.21 -33.21 13.14
N TYR A 286 -19.14 -33.83 13.85
CA TYR A 286 -20.48 -33.30 14.07
C TYR A 286 -20.65 -32.93 15.55
N LEU A 287 -21.08 -31.71 15.85
CA LEU A 287 -21.32 -31.21 17.20
C LEU A 287 -22.81 -31.37 17.53
N ILE A 288 -23.10 -32.17 18.55
CA ILE A 288 -24.42 -32.30 19.16
C ILE A 288 -24.41 -31.49 20.46
N ARG A 289 -25.30 -30.51 20.59
CA ARG A 289 -25.53 -29.78 21.85
C ARG A 289 -26.78 -30.36 22.50
N PHE A 290 -26.67 -30.74 23.77
CA PHE A 290 -27.83 -31.06 24.60
C PHE A 290 -28.20 -29.79 25.37
N HIS A 291 -29.48 -29.43 25.34
CA HIS A 291 -30.07 -28.37 26.14
C HIS A 291 -30.67 -28.95 27.41
#